data_AF-A0A9D8QU37-F1
#
_entry.id   AF-A0A9D8QU37-F1
#
_cell.length_a   1.000
_cell.length_b   1.000
_cell.length_c   1.000
_cell.angle_alpha   90.00
_cell.angle_beta   90.00
_cell.angle_gamma   90.00
#
_symmetry.space_group_name_H-M   'P 1'
#
loop_
_entity.id
_entity.type
_entity.pdbx_description
1 polymer ?
#
loop_
_entity_poly.entity_id
_entity_poly.type
_entity_poly.pdbx_seq_one_letter_code
_entity_poly.pdbx_strand_id
1 'polypeptide(L)'
;MAMTIQLVKRNGEVSMEQSFEYLCSKLTNGTYDLTIKRKTEPRTVSQNALMWMWFECISNETGTPKQDVHDYYCNLFLARPITVCDKTVLVKGSSSSLNTAQMTKFLNLIQADAETEFGIRLPLPADRFYNDFIREYRH
;
A
#
# COMPACT_ATOMS: atom_id res chain seq x y z
N MET A 1 5.88 -23.99 7.25
CA MET A 1 5.25 -22.78 7.81
C MET A 1 6.36 -21.91 8.36
N ALA A 2 6.47 -20.64 7.96
CA ALA A 2 7.51 -19.74 8.45
C ALA A 2 6.98 -18.95 9.65
N MET A 3 7.61 -19.10 10.82
CA MET A 3 7.28 -18.32 12.00
C MET A 3 8.05 -17.00 11.96
N THR A 4 7.35 -15.87 11.84
CA THR A 4 7.96 -14.54 11.89
C THR A 4 7.73 -13.95 13.27
N ILE A 5 8.80 -13.67 14.00
CA ILE A 5 8.75 -13.10 15.36
C ILE A 5 9.34 -11.69 15.30
N GLN A 6 8.66 -10.71 15.90
CA GLN A 6 9.19 -9.36 16.03
C GLN A 6 10.06 -9.26 17.28
N LEU A 7 11.30 -8.81 17.08
CA LEU A 7 12.27 -8.55 18.14
C LEU A 7 12.39 -7.04 18.31
N VAL A 8 12.19 -6.54 19.53
CA VAL A 8 12.35 -5.11 19.84
C VAL A 8 13.51 -4.96 20.81
N LYS A 9 14.50 -4.13 20.44
CA LYS A 9 15.62 -3.78 21.31
C LYS A 9 15.45 -2.35 21.83
N ARG A 10 15.38 -2.15 23.14
CA ARG A 10 15.32 -0.83 23.79
C ARG A 10 16.41 -0.76 24.87
N ASN A 11 17.23 0.29 24.85
CA ASN A 11 18.25 0.57 25.87
C ASN A 11 19.21 -0.59 26.21
N GLY A 12 19.55 -1.43 25.23
CA GLY A 12 20.43 -2.59 25.43
C GLY A 12 19.70 -3.89 25.72
N GLU A 13 18.44 -3.84 26.12
CA GLU A 13 17.61 -5.01 26.40
C GLU A 13 16.76 -5.40 25.19
N VAL A 14 16.65 -6.70 24.94
CA VAL A 14 15.81 -7.27 23.88
C VAL A 14 14.53 -7.79 24.52
N SER A 15 13.40 -7.18 24.18
CA SER A 15 12.08 -7.66 24.57
C SER A 15 11.47 -8.48 23.44
N MET A 16 11.01 -9.68 23.77
CA MET A 16 10.23 -10.56 22.89
C MET A 16 8.86 -10.79 23.54
N GLU A 17 7.80 -10.91 22.75
CA GLU A 17 6.46 -11.22 23.27
C GLU A 17 6.36 -12.64 23.84
N GLN A 18 7.19 -13.57 23.34
CA GLN A 18 7.29 -14.95 23.80
C GLN A 18 8.75 -15.30 24.03
N SER A 19 9.02 -16.09 25.07
CA SER A 19 10.37 -16.55 25.40
C SER A 19 10.95 -17.36 24.25
N PHE A 20 12.21 -17.09 23.89
CA PHE A 20 12.91 -17.78 22.81
C PHE A 20 12.88 -19.31 22.98
N GLU A 21 13.04 -19.81 24.20
CA GLU A 21 12.95 -21.25 24.53
C GLU A 21 11.61 -21.87 24.16
N TYR A 22 10.50 -21.16 24.40
CA TYR A 22 9.16 -21.61 24.03
C TYR A 22 8.95 -21.63 22.50
N LEU A 23 9.63 -20.74 21.78
CA LEU A 23 9.60 -20.71 20.32
C LEU A 23 10.38 -21.91 19.74
N CYS A 24 11.53 -22.23 20.33
CA CYS A 24 12.33 -23.39 19.96
C CYS A 24 11.63 -24.71 20.26
N SER A 25 10.85 -24.82 21.36
CA SER A 25 10.14 -26.05 21.71
C SER A 25 9.02 -26.43 20.73
N LYS A 26 8.55 -25.49 19.91
CA LYS A 26 7.56 -25.72 18.86
C LYS A 26 8.16 -26.19 17.54
N LEU A 27 9.48 -26.15 17.40
CA LEU A 27 10.16 -26.60 16.19
C LEU A 27 10.22 -28.12 16.17
N THR A 28 10.04 -28.70 14.99
CA THR A 28 10.24 -30.13 14.76
C THR A 28 11.73 -30.49 14.85
N ASN A 29 12.07 -31.74 15.16
CA ASN A 29 13.47 -32.16 15.17
C ASN A 29 14.11 -31.95 13.79
N GLY A 30 15.21 -31.20 13.75
CA GLY A 30 15.92 -30.85 12.52
C GLY A 30 16.97 -29.76 12.74
N THR A 31 17.71 -29.42 11.68
CA THR A 31 18.70 -28.34 11.69
C THR A 31 18.07 -27.05 11.18
N TYR A 32 18.26 -25.95 11.90
CA TYR A 32 17.70 -24.64 11.57
C TYR A 32 18.80 -23.58 11.49
N ASP A 33 18.75 -22.74 10.46
CA ASP A 33 19.55 -21.52 10.38
C ASP A 33 18.77 -20.33 10.96
N LEU A 34 19.32 -19.65 11.97
CA LEU A 34 18.74 -18.45 12.56
C LEU A 34 19.41 -17.20 11.96
N THR A 35 18.65 -16.36 11.26
CA THR A 35 19.14 -15.07 10.75
C THR A 35 18.41 -13.90 11.41
N ILE A 36 19.13 -13.11 12.20
CA ILE A 36 18.60 -11.86 12.77
C ILE A 36 18.90 -10.71 11.80
N LYS A 37 17.85 -10.14 11.20
CA LYS A 37 17.96 -8.93 10.36
C LYS A 37 17.29 -7.77 11.08
N ARG A 38 17.92 -6.60 11.06
CA ARG A 38 17.27 -5.36 11.49
C ARG A 38 16.02 -5.16 10.62
N LYS A 39 14.86 -4.98 11.23
CA LYS A 39 13.66 -4.55 10.51
C LYS A 39 13.93 -3.14 9.98
N THR A 40 14.34 -3.05 8.72
CA THR A 40 14.42 -1.78 8.00
C THR A 40 13.12 -1.61 7.26
N GLU A 41 12.36 -0.61 7.66
CA GLU A 41 11.30 -0.11 6.81
C GLU A 41 11.91 0.35 5.49
N PRO A 42 11.38 -0.08 4.33
CA PRO A 42 11.88 0.39 3.06
C PRO A 42 11.78 1.93 3.06
N ARG A 43 12.88 2.61 2.71
CA ARG A 43 12.93 4.08 2.64
C ARG A 43 11.87 4.66 1.71
N THR A 44 11.41 3.87 0.75
CA THR A 44 10.43 4.26 -0.26
C THR A 44 9.19 3.38 -0.13
N VAL A 45 8.05 4.02 0.04
CA VAL A 45 6.74 3.36 -0.01
C VAL A 45 6.48 2.89 -1.44
N SER A 46 5.93 1.68 -1.60
CA SER A 46 5.59 1.18 -2.95
C SER A 46 4.47 2.01 -3.55
N GLN A 47 4.42 2.09 -4.89
CA GLN A 47 3.38 2.86 -5.60
C GLN A 47 1.96 2.40 -5.20
N ASN A 48 1.76 1.10 -4.98
CA ASN A 48 0.49 0.56 -4.48
C ASN A 48 0.17 1.03 -3.06
N ALA A 49 1.15 1.05 -2.17
CA ALA A 49 0.91 1.51 -0.80
C ALA A 49 0.60 3.02 -0.79
N LEU A 50 1.29 3.81 -1.61
CA LEU A 50 1.01 5.24 -1.77
C LEU A 50 -0.41 5.48 -2.30
N MET A 51 -0.83 4.71 -3.31
CA MET A 51 -2.18 4.77 -3.87
C MET A 51 -3.25 4.58 -2.77
N TRP A 52 -3.09 3.56 -1.92
CA TRP A 52 -4.05 3.29 -0.84
C TRP A 52 -4.08 4.40 0.21
N MET A 53 -2.94 5.00 0.54
CA MET A 53 -2.88 6.15 1.44
C MET A 53 -3.61 7.36 0.85
N TRP A 54 -3.48 7.61 -0.46
CA TRP A 54 -4.23 8.67 -1.14
C TRP A 54 -5.74 8.43 -1.09
N PHE A 55 -6.20 7.19 -1.28
CA PHE A 55 -7.61 6.86 -1.17
C PHE A 55 -8.14 7.00 0.25
N GLU A 56 -7.32 6.73 1.26
CA GLU A 56 -7.68 6.98 2.66
C GLU A 56 -7.77 8.48 2.97
N CYS A 57 -6.86 9.29 2.43
CA CYS A 57 -6.93 10.75 2.50
C CYS A 57 -8.22 11.29 1.87
N ILE A 58 -8.53 10.88 0.63
CA ILE A 58 -9.77 11.27 -0.05
C ILE A 58 -11.00 10.75 0.71
N SER A 59 -10.94 9.54 1.26
CA SER A 59 -12.01 8.94 2.06
C SER A 59 -12.34 9.80 3.28
N ASN A 60 -11.32 10.29 3.99
CA ASN A 60 -11.50 11.16 5.16
C ASN A 60 -12.11 12.52 4.80
N GLU A 61 -11.71 13.11 3.68
CA GLU A 61 -12.21 14.42 3.23
C GLU A 61 -13.63 14.34 2.63
N THR A 62 -13.94 13.28 1.88
CA THR A 62 -15.22 13.13 1.18
C THR A 62 -16.27 12.35 1.98
N GLY A 63 -15.86 11.65 3.04
CA GLY A 63 -16.70 10.72 3.79
C GLY A 63 -17.09 9.45 3.03
N THR A 64 -16.52 9.21 1.84
CA THR A 64 -16.76 7.99 1.07
C THR A 64 -15.80 6.89 1.50
N PRO A 65 -16.19 5.60 1.51
CA PRO A 65 -15.28 4.54 1.92
C PRO A 65 -14.14 4.37 0.90
N LYS A 66 -12.92 4.11 1.39
CA LYS A 66 -11.70 3.95 0.56
C LYS A 66 -11.84 3.00 -0.63
N GLN A 67 -12.66 1.96 -0.49
CA GLN A 67 -12.89 0.97 -1.54
C GLN A 67 -13.71 1.56 -2.70
N ASP A 68 -14.67 2.42 -2.39
CA ASP A 68 -15.51 3.09 -3.39
C ASP A 68 -14.70 4.16 -4.12
N VAL A 69 -13.80 4.86 -3.40
CA VAL A 69 -12.83 5.80 -4.01
C VAL A 69 -11.92 5.06 -5.01
N HIS A 70 -11.35 3.92 -4.60
CA HIS A 70 -10.56 3.07 -5.50
C HIS A 70 -11.36 2.68 -6.75
N ASP A 71 -12.60 2.25 -6.55
CA ASP A 71 -13.47 1.77 -7.62
C ASP A 71 -13.89 2.87 -8.58
N TYR A 72 -14.15 4.06 -8.06
CA TYR A 72 -14.41 5.28 -8.81
C TYR A 72 -13.24 5.60 -9.75
N TYR A 73 -12.02 5.70 -9.23
CA TYR A 73 -10.85 6.02 -10.05
C TYR A 73 -10.48 4.90 -11.05
N CYS A 74 -10.67 3.63 -10.67
CA CYS A 74 -10.49 2.52 -11.60
C CYS A 74 -11.48 2.59 -12.77
N ASN A 75 -12.74 2.98 -12.50
CA ASN A 75 -13.72 3.15 -13.56
C ASN A 75 -13.43 4.40 -14.40
N LEU A 76 -12.94 5.48 -13.81
CA LEU A 76 -12.67 6.73 -14.50
C LEU A 76 -11.47 6.64 -15.45
N PHE A 77 -10.36 6.04 -15.00
CA PHE A 77 -9.10 6.08 -15.75
C PHE A 77 -8.65 4.73 -16.33
N LEU A 78 -9.22 3.61 -15.85
CA LEU A 78 -8.81 2.27 -16.31
C LEU A 78 -9.93 1.53 -17.07
N ALA A 79 -11.13 2.12 -17.20
CA ALA A 79 -12.17 1.52 -18.02
C ALA A 79 -11.72 1.44 -19.48
N ARG A 80 -11.92 0.26 -20.08
CA ARG A 80 -11.59 0.01 -21.48
C ARG A 80 -12.84 -0.42 -22.26
N PRO A 81 -13.07 0.13 -23.47
CA PRO A 81 -14.09 -0.40 -24.36
C PRO A 81 -13.61 -1.75 -24.91
N ILE A 82 -14.43 -2.78 -24.77
CA ILE A 82 -14.24 -4.06 -25.44
C ILE A 82 -15.42 -4.29 -26.40
N THR A 83 -15.14 -4.89 -27.55
CA THR A 83 -16.18 -5.30 -28.50
C THR A 83 -16.42 -6.78 -28.34
N VAL A 84 -17.62 -7.15 -27.90
CA VAL A 84 -18.06 -8.55 -27.82
C VAL A 84 -19.31 -8.67 -28.69
N CYS A 85 -19.25 -9.51 -29.73
CA CYS A 85 -20.37 -9.74 -30.65
C CYS A 85 -20.99 -8.43 -31.19
N ASP A 86 -20.16 -7.55 -31.77
CA ASP A 86 -20.56 -6.24 -32.33
C ASP A 86 -21.20 -5.25 -31.34
N LYS A 87 -21.12 -5.52 -30.03
CA LYS A 87 -21.52 -4.59 -28.97
C LYS A 87 -20.29 -4.08 -28.23
N THR A 88 -20.11 -2.76 -28.22
CA THR A 88 -19.08 -2.10 -27.40
C THR A 88 -19.59 -2.01 -25.96
N VAL A 89 -18.92 -2.70 -25.04
CA VAL A 89 -19.19 -2.62 -23.61
C VAL A 89 -17.95 -2.09 -22.88
N LEU A 90 -18.16 -1.20 -21.92
CA LEU A 90 -17.10 -0.68 -21.07
C LEU A 90 -16.85 -1.67 -19.92
N VAL A 91 -15.64 -2.17 -19.82
CA VAL A 91 -15.23 -3.04 -18.71
C VAL A 91 -14.34 -2.25 -17.76
N LYS A 92 -14.72 -2.26 -16.48
CA LYS A 92 -13.94 -1.67 -15.38
C LYS A 92 -12.53 -2.28 -15.38
N GLY A 93 -11.51 -1.42 -15.44
CA GLY A 93 -10.12 -1.83 -15.31
C GLY A 93 -9.75 -2.15 -13.87
N SER A 94 -8.67 -2.92 -13.69
CA SER A 94 -8.11 -3.23 -12.36
C SER A 94 -6.71 -2.65 -12.24
N SER A 95 -6.47 -1.94 -11.13
CA SER A 95 -5.15 -1.43 -10.76
C SER A 95 -4.13 -2.56 -10.54
N SER A 96 -4.60 -3.77 -10.21
CA SER A 96 -3.78 -4.96 -9.95
C SER A 96 -3.04 -5.50 -11.19
N SER A 97 -3.51 -5.17 -12.39
CA SER A 97 -2.91 -5.64 -13.65
C SER A 97 -1.98 -4.61 -14.30
N LEU A 98 -1.78 -3.45 -13.67
CA LEU A 98 -0.95 -2.38 -14.21
C LEU A 98 0.55 -2.65 -14.00
N ASN A 99 1.35 -2.30 -15.00
CA ASN A 99 2.80 -2.23 -14.84
C ASN A 99 3.23 -0.92 -14.15
N THR A 100 4.51 -0.82 -13.75
CA THR A 100 5.05 0.35 -13.02
C THR A 100 4.83 1.69 -13.75
N ALA A 101 4.97 1.70 -15.09
CA ALA A 101 4.78 2.92 -15.87
C ALA A 101 3.30 3.32 -15.95
N GLN A 102 2.39 2.35 -16.11
CA GLN A 102 0.95 2.57 -16.10
C GLN A 102 0.45 3.01 -14.72
N MET A 103 0.98 2.41 -13.65
CA MET A 103 0.67 2.81 -12.27
C MET A 103 1.11 4.25 -12.00
N THR A 104 2.29 4.65 -12.48
CA THR A 104 2.76 6.04 -12.36
C THR A 104 1.83 7.01 -13.08
N LYS A 105 1.38 6.68 -14.30
CA LYS A 105 0.41 7.49 -15.03
C LYS A 105 -0.93 7.56 -14.30
N PHE A 106 -1.40 6.44 -13.76
CA PHE A 106 -2.65 6.37 -13.01
C PHE A 106 -2.62 7.26 -11.76
N LEU A 107 -1.52 7.23 -11.00
CA LEU A 107 -1.33 8.12 -9.86
C LEU A 107 -1.33 9.60 -10.27
N ASN A 108 -0.62 9.97 -11.33
CA ASN A 108 -0.63 11.36 -11.79
C ASN A 108 -2.04 11.85 -12.20
N LEU A 109 -2.87 10.97 -12.77
CA LEU A 109 -4.27 11.29 -13.11
C LEU A 109 -5.11 11.49 -11.85
N ILE A 110 -5.01 10.58 -10.86
CA ILE A 110 -5.71 10.69 -9.58
C ILE A 110 -5.32 12.00 -8.87
N GLN A 111 -4.04 12.35 -8.87
CA GLN A 111 -3.57 13.58 -8.23
C GLN A 111 -4.20 14.82 -8.87
N ALA A 112 -4.20 14.90 -10.20
CA ALA A 112 -4.76 16.04 -10.92
C ALA A 112 -6.27 16.17 -10.72
N ASP A 113 -6.99 15.04 -10.74
CA ASP A 113 -8.43 14.98 -10.50
C ASP A 113 -8.77 15.35 -9.06
N ALA A 114 -8.02 14.82 -8.08
CA ALA A 114 -8.22 15.12 -6.67
C ALA A 114 -8.03 16.61 -6.34
N GLU A 115 -7.04 17.27 -6.96
CA GLU A 115 -6.83 18.71 -6.79
C GLU A 115 -7.92 19.53 -7.49
N THR A 116 -8.43 19.07 -8.64
CA THR A 116 -9.43 19.80 -9.43
C THR A 116 -10.85 19.67 -8.89
N GLU A 117 -11.28 18.44 -8.58
CA GLU A 117 -12.66 18.12 -8.19
C GLU A 117 -12.89 18.31 -6.68
N PHE A 118 -11.93 17.88 -5.86
CA PHE A 118 -12.07 17.89 -4.40
C PHE A 118 -11.22 18.97 -3.71
N GLY A 119 -10.32 19.64 -4.44
CA GLY A 119 -9.37 20.59 -3.84
C GLY A 119 -8.33 19.93 -2.93
N ILE A 120 -8.17 18.61 -3.03
CA ILE A 120 -7.30 17.81 -2.16
C ILE A 120 -5.92 17.69 -2.81
N ARG A 121 -4.89 18.19 -2.12
CA ARG A 121 -3.50 18.04 -2.57
C ARG A 121 -2.90 16.73 -2.08
N LEU A 122 -2.83 15.76 -2.97
CA LEU A 122 -2.15 14.49 -2.73
C LEU A 122 -0.62 14.64 -2.93
N PRO A 123 0.19 14.35 -1.90
CA PRO A 123 1.64 14.55 -1.98
C PRO A 123 2.34 13.44 -2.77
N LEU A 124 3.23 13.81 -3.68
CA LEU A 124 4.13 12.92 -4.40
C LEU A 124 5.40 12.64 -3.58
N PRO A 125 6.16 11.57 -3.91
CA PRO A 125 7.46 11.30 -3.27
C PRO A 125 8.48 12.44 -3.36
N ALA A 126 8.32 13.36 -4.33
CA ALA A 126 9.17 14.53 -4.49
C ALA A 126 8.76 15.71 -3.58
N ASP A 127 7.58 15.68 -2.98
CA ASP A 127 7.05 16.77 -2.17
C ASP A 127 7.62 16.81 -0.76
N ARG A 128 7.77 18.03 -0.23
CA ARG A 128 8.33 18.27 1.11
C ARG A 128 7.50 17.63 2.22
N PHE A 129 6.17 17.59 2.05
CA PHE A 129 5.22 17.07 3.05
C PHE A 129 4.98 15.55 2.92
N TYR A 130 5.62 14.90 1.93
CA TYR A 130 5.45 13.47 1.70
C TYR A 130 5.76 12.63 2.94
N ASN A 131 6.85 12.93 3.64
CA ASN A 131 7.23 12.15 4.83
C ASN A 131 6.23 12.28 5.98
N ASP A 132 5.60 13.45 6.14
CA ASP A 132 4.58 13.65 7.18
C ASP A 132 3.29 12.93 6.80
N PHE A 133 2.88 12.99 5.52
CA PHE A 133 1.75 12.23 5.01
C PHE A 133 1.93 10.72 5.17
N ILE A 134 3.11 10.19 4.83
CA ILE A 134 3.42 8.77 5.06
C ILE A 134 3.34 8.43 6.54
N ARG A 135 3.72 9.31 7.47
CA ARG A 135 3.60 9.02 8.91
C ARG A 135 2.15 8.97 9.38
N GLU A 136 1.28 9.76 8.79
CA GLU A 136 -0.13 9.88 9.17
C GLU A 136 -0.96 8.69 8.66
N TYR A 137 -0.75 8.26 7.41
CA TYR A 137 -1.56 7.23 6.76
C TYR A 137 -0.90 5.84 6.72
N ARG A 138 0.24 5.66 7.38
CA ARG A 138 0.91 4.36 7.48
C ARG A 138 0.45 3.64 8.74
N HIS A 139 -0.75 3.08 8.67
CA HIS A 139 -1.34 2.25 9.73
C HIS A 139 -1.97 0.97 9.18
#